data_AF-F0XW48-F1
#
_entry.id   AF-F0XW48-F1
#
_cell.length_a   1.000
_cell.length_b   1.000
_cell.length_c   1.000
_cell.angle_alpha   90.00
_cell.angle_beta   90.00
_cell.angle_gamma   90.00
#
_symmetry.space_group_name_H-M   'P 1'
#
loop_
_entity.id
_entity.type
_entity.pdbx_description
1 polymer ?
#
loop_
_entity_poly.entity_id
_entity_poly.type
_entity_poly.pdbx_seq_one_letter_code
_entity_poly.pdbx_strand_id
1 'polypeptide(L)'
;MSLRNLVVGPLSEEFVFRACMVPLLLDAGLGTARAVCCSPLFFGVAHLHHLRRRVRDDRAPVLEALGQTLFQFAYTTLFGVYTAFVFARTGNLAAAFACHGFCNYMGLPDLDFSCVPSDLPWLSKREKLVQVVLHKHRTLLFALHGAGMALFGALLFPLTRPEAFGSPYWP
;
A
#
# COMPACT_ATOMS: atom_id res chain seq x y z
N MET A 1 8.04 -14.75 5.27
CA MET A 1 7.67 -14.12 3.98
C MET A 1 8.20 -14.95 2.84
N SER A 2 7.49 -15.02 1.71
CA SER A 2 7.93 -15.76 0.53
C SER A 2 8.54 -14.83 -0.53
N LEU A 3 9.46 -15.36 -1.35
CA LEU A 3 10.00 -14.68 -2.55
C LEU A 3 8.87 -14.14 -3.45
N ARG A 4 7.74 -14.87 -3.49
CA ARG A 4 6.54 -14.47 -4.22
C ARG A 4 6.04 -13.09 -3.79
N ASN A 5 6.00 -12.81 -2.48
CA ASN A 5 5.38 -11.58 -1.95
C ASN A 5 6.32 -10.38 -1.99
N LEU A 6 7.64 -10.60 -2.01
CA LEU A 6 8.64 -9.53 -2.00
C LEU A 6 9.18 -9.18 -3.38
N VAL A 7 9.19 -10.13 -4.31
CA VAL A 7 9.82 -9.96 -5.62
C VAL A 7 8.87 -10.27 -6.76
N VAL A 8 8.39 -11.52 -6.85
CA VAL A 8 7.67 -11.97 -8.06
C VAL A 8 6.34 -11.23 -8.24
N GLY A 9 5.54 -11.13 -7.18
CA GLY A 9 4.27 -10.40 -7.18
C GLY A 9 4.46 -8.92 -7.48
N PRO A 10 5.22 -8.19 -6.65
CA PRO A 10 5.47 -6.76 -6.88
C PRO A 10 6.03 -6.45 -8.26
N LEU A 11 6.99 -7.23 -8.76
CA LEU A 11 7.57 -6.98 -10.09
C LEU A 11 6.53 -7.17 -11.20
N SER A 12 5.75 -8.25 -11.13
CA SER A 12 4.73 -8.55 -12.14
C SER A 12 3.61 -7.52 -12.12
N GLU A 13 3.14 -7.16 -10.93
CA GLU A 13 2.05 -6.20 -10.73
C GLU A 13 2.47 -4.80 -11.17
N GLU A 14 3.64 -4.31 -10.74
CA GLU A 14 4.10 -2.98 -11.17
C GLU A 14 4.41 -2.92 -12.67
N PHE A 15 4.92 -4.00 -13.27
CA PHE A 15 5.12 -4.05 -14.71
C PHE A 15 3.79 -3.90 -15.47
N VAL A 16 2.78 -4.73 -15.14
CA VAL A 16 1.48 -4.69 -15.81
C VAL A 16 0.76 -3.37 -15.57
N PHE A 17 0.65 -2.94 -14.31
CA PHE A 17 -0.19 -1.81 -13.97
C PHE A 17 0.49 -0.45 -14.11
N ARG A 18 1.83 -0.37 -14.13
CA ARG A 18 2.56 0.89 -14.38
C ARG A 18 3.15 0.89 -15.77
N ALA A 19 4.09 -0.01 -16.06
CA ALA A 19 4.84 0.04 -17.32
C ALA A 19 3.97 -0.19 -18.56
N CYS A 20 2.89 -0.99 -18.46
CA CYS A 20 1.96 -1.17 -19.58
C CYS A 20 0.76 -0.21 -19.52
N MET A 21 0.05 -0.18 -18.40
CA MET A 21 -1.25 0.50 -18.35
C MET A 21 -1.15 2.03 -18.24
N VAL A 22 -0.17 2.60 -17.53
CA VAL A 22 -0.05 4.06 -17.41
C VAL A 22 0.30 4.70 -18.76
N PRO A 23 1.33 4.26 -19.51
CA PRO A 23 1.63 4.79 -20.84
C PRO A 23 0.44 4.64 -21.80
N LEU A 24 -0.26 3.49 -21.79
CA LEU A 24 -1.44 3.29 -22.63
C LEU A 24 -2.54 4.33 -22.38
N LEU A 25 -2.79 4.68 -21.11
CA LEU A 25 -3.78 5.71 -20.77
C LEU A 25 -3.31 7.10 -21.20
N LEU A 26 -2.02 7.40 -21.06
CA LEU A 26 -1.44 8.66 -21.55
C LEU A 26 -1.56 8.78 -23.07
N ASP A 27 -1.22 7.73 -23.81
CA ASP A 27 -1.33 7.66 -25.26
C ASP A 27 -2.79 7.74 -25.74
N ALA A 28 -3.74 7.25 -24.94
CA ALA A 28 -5.17 7.43 -25.15
C ALA A 28 -5.66 8.88 -24.89
N GLY A 29 -4.76 9.81 -24.57
CA GLY A 29 -5.05 11.23 -24.35
C GLY A 29 -5.55 11.55 -22.93
N LEU A 30 -5.44 10.63 -21.98
CA LEU A 30 -5.67 10.99 -20.58
C LEU A 30 -4.47 11.78 -20.09
N GLY A 31 -4.71 12.99 -19.56
CA GLY A 31 -3.64 13.75 -18.91
C GLY A 31 -3.06 13.00 -17.70
N THR A 32 -1.81 13.31 -17.33
CA THR A 32 -1.04 12.59 -16.29
C THR A 32 -1.81 12.39 -14.99
N ALA A 33 -2.47 13.42 -14.46
CA ALA A 33 -3.26 13.30 -13.23
C ALA A 33 -4.39 12.26 -13.35
N ARG A 34 -5.09 12.22 -14.50
CA ARG A 34 -6.15 11.24 -14.74
C ARG A 34 -5.58 9.83 -14.90
N ALA A 35 -4.48 9.67 -15.63
CA ALA A 35 -3.82 8.37 -15.76
C ALA A 35 -3.36 7.81 -14.39
N VAL A 36 -2.76 8.66 -13.54
CA VAL A 36 -2.33 8.31 -12.18
C VAL A 36 -3.50 7.96 -11.27
N CYS A 37 -4.64 8.64 -11.38
CA CYS A 37 -5.81 8.36 -10.54
C CYS A 37 -6.67 7.20 -11.04
N CYS A 38 -6.75 6.97 -12.36
CA CYS A 38 -7.64 5.97 -12.95
C CYS A 38 -6.98 4.60 -13.13
N SER A 39 -5.69 4.54 -13.49
CA SER A 39 -4.97 3.26 -13.64
C SER A 39 -5.09 2.35 -12.40
N PRO A 40 -5.00 2.85 -11.15
CA PRO A 40 -5.04 2.00 -9.97
C PRO A 40 -6.41 1.38 -9.69
N LEU A 41 -7.48 1.88 -10.31
CA LEU A 41 -8.81 1.28 -10.16
C LEU A 41 -8.85 -0.14 -10.72
N PHE A 42 -8.16 -0.41 -11.83
CA PHE A 42 -8.05 -1.76 -12.38
C PHE A 42 -7.27 -2.69 -11.44
N PHE A 43 -6.24 -2.17 -10.79
CA PHE A 43 -5.48 -2.89 -9.77
C PHE A 43 -6.34 -3.21 -8.53
N GLY A 44 -7.13 -2.24 -8.05
CA GLY A 44 -8.09 -2.45 -6.97
C GLY A 44 -9.16 -3.47 -7.32
N VAL A 45 -9.79 -3.35 -8.50
CA VAL A 45 -10.83 -4.27 -8.98
C VAL A 45 -10.31 -5.70 -9.06
N ALA A 46 -9.06 -5.90 -9.45
CA ALA A 46 -8.43 -7.21 -9.49
C ALA A 46 -8.46 -7.92 -8.13
N HIS A 47 -8.63 -7.22 -7.00
CA HIS A 47 -8.73 -7.82 -5.66
C HIS A 47 -10.16 -8.15 -5.22
N LEU A 48 -11.19 -7.69 -5.93
CA LEU A 48 -12.58 -7.97 -5.58
C LEU A 48 -12.92 -9.48 -5.66
N HIS A 49 -12.16 -10.24 -6.46
CA HIS A 49 -12.32 -11.70 -6.54
C HIS A 49 -12.10 -12.42 -5.18
N HIS A 50 -11.38 -11.79 -4.25
CA HIS A 50 -11.18 -12.34 -2.91
C HIS A 50 -12.48 -12.43 -2.09
N LEU A 51 -13.52 -11.66 -2.43
CA LEU A 51 -14.84 -11.78 -1.79
C LEU A 51 -15.36 -13.21 -1.91
N ARG A 52 -15.25 -13.80 -3.11
CA ARG A 52 -15.70 -15.17 -3.36
C ARG A 52 -14.97 -16.17 -2.47
N ARG A 53 -13.65 -16.05 -2.37
CA ARG A 53 -12.82 -16.90 -1.50
C ARG A 53 -13.22 -16.75 -0.03
N ARG A 54 -13.38 -15.51 0.45
CA ARG A 54 -13.76 -15.23 1.84
C ARG A 54 -15.12 -15.84 2.22
N VAL A 55 -16.11 -15.70 1.33
CA VAL A 55 -17.46 -16.23 1.57
C VAL A 55 -17.51 -17.75 1.45
N ARG A 56 -16.84 -18.32 0.44
CA ARG A 56 -16.97 -19.75 0.12
C ARG A 56 -15.98 -20.63 0.88
N ASP A 57 -14.72 -20.22 0.89
CA ASP A 57 -13.61 -21.05 1.36
C ASP A 57 -13.34 -20.76 2.84
N ASP A 58 -13.27 -19.48 3.22
CA ASP A 58 -13.06 -19.05 4.61
C ASP A 58 -14.35 -19.05 5.45
N ARG A 59 -15.51 -19.25 4.80
CA ARG A 59 -16.87 -19.24 5.40
C ARG A 59 -17.17 -18.01 6.25
N ALA A 60 -16.56 -16.87 5.92
CA ALA A 60 -16.79 -15.63 6.64
C ALA A 60 -18.22 -15.11 6.43
N PRO A 61 -18.84 -14.47 7.44
CA PRO A 61 -20.11 -13.77 7.26
C PRO A 61 -20.03 -12.78 6.10
N VAL A 62 -21.08 -12.70 5.27
CA VAL A 62 -21.07 -11.89 4.03
C VAL A 62 -20.73 -10.43 4.30
N LEU A 63 -21.28 -9.85 5.37
CA LEU A 63 -21.03 -8.45 5.73
C LEU A 63 -19.55 -8.22 6.11
N GLU A 64 -18.94 -9.15 6.84
CA GLU A 64 -17.52 -9.08 7.20
C GLU A 64 -16.63 -9.26 5.97
N ALA A 65 -16.91 -10.28 5.15
CA ALA A 65 -16.18 -10.54 3.90
C ALA A 65 -16.25 -9.36 2.94
N LEU A 66 -17.42 -8.70 2.85
CA LEU A 66 -17.62 -7.47 2.09
C LEU A 66 -16.77 -6.34 2.66
N GLY A 67 -16.84 -6.07 3.96
CA GLY A 67 -16.05 -5.03 4.62
C GLY A 67 -14.54 -5.21 4.39
N GLN A 68 -14.02 -6.42 4.56
CA GLN A 68 -12.61 -6.74 4.31
C GLN A 68 -12.22 -6.56 2.84
N THR A 69 -13.09 -6.94 1.91
CA THR A 69 -12.82 -6.80 0.48
C THR A 69 -12.86 -5.34 0.03
N LEU A 70 -13.81 -4.55 0.52
CA LEU A 70 -13.90 -3.12 0.24
C LEU A 70 -12.70 -2.37 0.82
N PHE A 71 -12.28 -2.72 2.04
CA PHE A 71 -11.07 -2.17 2.63
C PHE A 71 -9.83 -2.51 1.80
N GLN A 72 -9.69 -3.77 1.37
CA GLN A 72 -8.59 -4.18 0.49
C GLN A 72 -8.62 -3.43 -0.85
N PHE A 73 -9.78 -3.28 -1.47
CA PHE A 73 -9.97 -2.51 -2.69
C PHE A 73 -9.52 -1.05 -2.51
N ALA A 74 -9.99 -0.39 -1.45
CA ALA A 74 -9.65 1.01 -1.17
C ALA A 74 -8.14 1.18 -0.93
N TYR A 75 -7.57 0.35 -0.06
CA TYR A 75 -6.15 0.42 0.30
C TYR A 75 -5.23 0.12 -0.89
N THR A 76 -5.54 -0.92 -1.68
CA THR A 76 -4.74 -1.27 -2.88
C THR A 76 -4.87 -0.21 -3.98
N THR A 77 -6.06 0.40 -4.14
CA THR A 77 -6.25 1.53 -5.06
C THR A 77 -5.40 2.73 -4.64
N LEU A 78 -5.45 3.13 -3.37
CA LEU A 78 -4.64 4.24 -2.84
C LEU A 78 -3.14 3.99 -3.00
N PHE A 79 -2.69 2.77 -2.68
CA PHE A 79 -1.31 2.36 -2.91
C PHE A 79 -0.93 2.41 -4.41
N GLY A 80 -1.84 1.98 -5.29
CA GLY A 80 -1.62 2.05 -6.72
C GLY A 80 -1.55 3.50 -7.24
N VAL A 81 -2.32 4.44 -6.68
CA VAL A 81 -2.20 5.88 -6.99
C VAL A 81 -0.82 6.39 -6.60
N TYR A 82 -0.35 6.02 -5.42
CA TYR A 82 0.99 6.38 -4.95
C TYR A 82 2.10 5.85 -5.87
N THR A 83 2.08 4.57 -6.24
CA THR A 83 3.11 3.98 -7.11
C THR A 83 3.01 4.46 -8.56
N ALA A 84 1.80 4.69 -9.07
CA ALA A 84 1.59 5.33 -10.38
C ALA A 84 2.10 6.77 -10.39
N PHE A 85 1.91 7.53 -9.30
CA PHE A 85 2.49 8.86 -9.14
C PHE A 85 4.03 8.81 -9.16
N VAL A 86 4.64 7.93 -8.36
CA VAL A 86 6.11 7.76 -8.34
C VAL A 86 6.64 7.37 -9.72
N PHE A 87 5.99 6.42 -10.40
CA PHE A 87 6.35 6.02 -11.75
C PHE A 87 6.22 7.18 -12.75
N ALA A 88 5.10 7.90 -12.75
CA ALA A 88 4.89 9.02 -13.66
C ALA A 88 5.88 10.16 -13.40
N ARG A 89 6.22 10.43 -12.14
CA ARG A 89 7.19 11.47 -11.77
C ARG A 89 8.63 11.10 -12.08
N THR A 90 9.01 9.84 -11.98
CA THR A 90 10.42 9.41 -12.10
C THR A 90 10.75 8.65 -13.38
N GLY A 91 9.74 8.17 -14.11
CA GLY A 91 9.93 7.25 -15.24
C GLY A 91 10.51 5.89 -14.86
N ASN A 92 10.68 5.60 -13.56
CA ASN A 92 11.46 4.46 -13.10
C ASN A 92 10.57 3.38 -12.47
N LEU A 93 10.48 2.23 -13.14
CA LEU A 93 9.75 1.07 -12.64
C LEU A 93 10.37 0.48 -11.36
N ALA A 94 11.70 0.53 -11.21
CA ALA A 94 12.40 0.00 -10.05
C ALA A 94 12.04 0.75 -8.76
N ALA A 95 11.74 2.05 -8.86
CA ALA A 95 11.26 2.84 -7.73
C ALA A 95 9.89 2.35 -7.23
N ALA A 96 8.93 2.18 -8.15
CA ALA A 96 7.61 1.63 -7.82
C ALA A 96 7.70 0.21 -7.25
N PHE A 97 8.53 -0.65 -7.86
CA PHE A 97 8.80 -2.00 -7.38
C PHE A 97 9.38 -2.02 -5.95
N ALA A 98 10.36 -1.17 -5.67
CA ALA A 98 10.96 -1.06 -4.33
C ALA A 98 9.94 -0.59 -3.28
N CYS A 99 9.13 0.41 -3.61
CA CYS A 99 8.04 0.87 -2.76
C CYS A 99 7.04 -0.26 -2.48
N HIS A 100 6.66 -1.03 -3.50
CA HIS A 100 5.74 -2.16 -3.36
C HIS A 100 6.34 -3.26 -2.47
N GLY A 101 7.55 -3.72 -2.76
CA GLY A 101 8.24 -4.72 -1.94
C GLY A 101 8.35 -4.28 -0.48
N PHE A 102 8.67 -3.01 -0.24
CA PHE A 102 8.73 -2.43 1.10
C PHE A 102 7.36 -2.43 1.81
N CYS A 103 6.29 -2.01 1.13
CA CYS A 103 4.94 -2.02 1.70
C CYS A 103 4.46 -3.45 1.99
N ASN A 104 4.75 -4.42 1.13
CA ASN A 104 4.45 -5.83 1.37
C ASN A 104 5.24 -6.39 2.56
N TYR A 105 6.44 -5.89 2.80
CA TYR A 105 7.25 -6.26 3.97
C TYR A 105 6.70 -5.68 5.27
N MET A 106 6.38 -4.38 5.28
CA MET A 106 5.92 -3.69 6.48
C MET A 106 4.48 -4.04 6.86
N GLY A 107 3.60 -4.21 5.87
CA GLY A 107 2.17 -4.40 6.09
C GLY A 107 1.48 -3.16 6.67
N LEU A 108 0.27 -3.37 7.19
CA LEU A 108 -0.47 -2.34 7.92
C LEU A 108 0.06 -2.22 9.36
N PRO A 109 -0.03 -1.02 9.98
CA PRO A 109 0.36 -0.85 11.36
C PRO A 109 -0.48 -1.76 12.26
N ASP A 110 0.19 -2.58 13.05
CA ASP A 110 -0.45 -3.34 14.14
C ASP A 110 -0.86 -2.35 15.24
N LEU A 111 -2.15 -2.33 15.59
CA LEU A 111 -2.71 -1.41 16.58
C LEU A 111 -2.83 -2.03 17.97
N ASP A 112 -2.38 -3.28 18.18
CA ASP A 112 -2.47 -3.97 19.47
C ASP A 112 -1.77 -3.21 20.60
N PHE A 113 -0.72 -2.43 20.29
CA PHE A 113 -0.03 -1.59 21.26
C PHE A 113 -0.90 -0.48 21.87
N SER A 114 -2.02 -0.14 21.22
CA SER A 114 -3.00 0.81 21.73
C SER A 114 -3.88 0.21 22.83
N CYS A 115 -4.07 -1.11 22.82
CA CYS A 115 -4.87 -1.86 23.79
C CYS A 115 -4.10 -2.07 25.10
N VAL A 116 -4.83 -2.27 26.20
CA VAL A 116 -4.21 -2.65 27.47
C VAL A 116 -3.77 -4.12 27.38
N PRO A 117 -2.56 -4.50 27.83
CA PRO A 117 -2.07 -5.88 27.69
C PRO A 117 -2.94 -6.95 28.36
N SER A 118 -3.79 -6.57 29.33
CA SER A 118 -4.78 -7.46 29.96
C SER A 118 -5.86 -7.93 29.00
N ASP A 119 -6.12 -7.16 27.93
CA ASP A 119 -7.23 -7.36 27.02
C ASP A 119 -6.86 -8.25 25.82
N LEU A 120 -5.59 -8.69 25.75
CA LEU A 120 -5.03 -9.50 24.66
C LEU A 120 -4.69 -10.93 25.19
N PRO A 121 -5.70 -11.81 25.34
CA PRO A 121 -5.52 -13.12 25.96
C PRO A 121 -4.64 -14.09 25.15
N TRP A 122 -4.54 -13.90 23.83
CA TRP A 122 -3.76 -14.76 22.92
C TRP A 122 -2.24 -14.53 22.98
N LEU A 123 -1.77 -13.47 23.64
CA LEU A 123 -0.34 -13.15 23.70
C LEU A 123 0.43 -14.02 24.71
N SER A 124 1.61 -14.47 24.32
CA SER A 124 2.58 -15.13 25.19
C SER A 124 3.12 -14.18 26.27
N LYS A 125 3.73 -14.74 27.32
CA LYS A 125 4.31 -13.96 28.42
C LYS A 125 5.34 -12.92 27.92
N ARG A 126 6.15 -13.29 26.92
CA ARG A 126 7.15 -12.38 26.32
C ARG A 126 6.48 -11.25 25.54
N GLU A 127 5.47 -11.56 24.75
CA GLU A 127 4.73 -10.56 23.97
C GLU A 127 3.98 -9.59 24.88
N LYS A 128 3.39 -10.07 25.98
CA LYS A 128 2.76 -9.19 26.99
C LYS A 128 3.77 -8.22 27.61
N LEU A 129 4.99 -8.65 27.90
CA LEU A 129 6.05 -7.75 28.40
C LEU A 129 6.41 -6.67 27.37
N VAL A 130 6.52 -7.04 26.10
CA VAL A 130 6.76 -6.08 25.01
C VAL A 130 5.58 -5.10 24.89
N GLN A 131 4.34 -5.58 24.92
CA GLN A 131 3.16 -4.74 24.84
C GLN A 131 3.01 -3.78 26.02
N VAL A 132 3.40 -4.16 27.24
CA VAL A 132 3.45 -3.24 28.39
C VAL A 132 4.36 -2.04 28.09
N VAL A 133 5.52 -2.28 27.48
CA VAL A 133 6.46 -1.21 27.11
C VAL A 133 5.90 -0.37 25.97
N LEU A 134 5.38 -1.00 24.91
CA LEU A 134 4.80 -0.27 23.76
C LEU A 134 3.59 0.58 24.18
N HIS A 135 2.68 0.02 24.98
CA HIS A 135 1.51 0.71 25.48
C HIS A 135 1.86 1.92 26.37
N LYS A 136 2.91 1.79 27.20
CA LYS A 136 3.45 2.90 28.00
C LYS A 136 3.92 4.06 27.11
N HIS A 137 4.47 3.77 25.94
CA HIS A 137 4.98 4.76 24.99
C HIS A 137 4.04 5.03 23.80
N ARG A 138 2.77 4.58 23.85
CA ARG A 138 1.83 4.64 22.72
C ARG A 138 1.66 6.04 22.12
N THR A 139 1.59 7.08 22.94
CA THR A 139 1.41 8.46 22.47
C THR A 139 2.62 8.91 21.65
N LEU A 140 3.83 8.56 22.09
CA LEU A 140 5.05 8.85 21.35
C LEU A 140 5.10 8.06 20.03
N LEU A 141 4.71 6.78 20.05
CA LEU A 141 4.65 5.95 18.83
C LEU A 141 3.68 6.53 17.79
N PHE A 142 2.47 6.93 18.22
CA PHE A 142 1.51 7.60 17.35
C PHE A 142 2.04 8.95 16.84
N ALA A 143 2.66 9.75 17.70
CA ALA A 143 3.24 11.03 17.31
C ALA A 143 4.37 10.85 16.27
N LEU A 144 5.27 9.89 16.47
CA LEU A 144 6.36 9.58 15.54
C LEU A 144 5.81 9.02 14.22
N HIS A 145 4.81 8.15 14.26
CA HIS A 145 4.17 7.63 13.05
C HIS A 145 3.51 8.77 12.25
N GLY A 146 2.73 9.62 12.91
CA GLY A 146 2.10 10.78 12.28
C GLY A 146 3.12 11.78 11.72
N ALA A 147 4.19 12.06 12.46
CA ALA A 147 5.29 12.90 11.98
C ALA A 147 5.98 12.29 10.76
N GLY A 148 6.20 10.96 10.76
CA GLY A 148 6.74 10.22 9.63
C GLY A 148 5.85 10.30 8.39
N MET A 149 4.53 10.14 8.55
CA MET A 149 3.57 10.30 7.44
C MET A 149 3.56 11.72 6.89
N ALA A 150 3.58 12.73 7.76
CA ALA A 150 3.63 14.14 7.34
C ALA A 150 4.93 14.46 6.59
N LEU A 151 6.07 13.99 7.10
CA LEU A 151 7.37 14.16 6.47
C LEU A 151 7.42 13.44 5.11
N PHE A 152 6.92 12.20 5.04
CA PHE A 152 6.81 11.44 3.80
C PHE A 152 5.97 12.20 2.76
N GLY A 153 4.79 12.69 3.14
CA GLY A 153 3.94 13.49 2.25
C GLY A 153 4.60 14.78 1.78
N ALA A 154 5.27 15.50 2.68
CA ALA A 154 5.98 16.74 2.36
C ALA A 154 7.18 16.50 1.42
N LEU A 155 7.86 15.37 1.57
CA LEU A 155 9.04 15.02 0.77
C LEU A 155 8.71 14.29 -0.53
N LEU A 156 7.51 13.72 -0.66
CA LEU A 156 7.13 12.94 -1.84
C LEU A 156 7.31 13.76 -3.13
N PHE A 157 6.69 14.94 -3.22
CA PHE A 157 6.76 15.79 -4.41
C PHE A 157 8.19 16.31 -4.74
N PRO A 158 8.97 16.87 -3.78
CA PRO A 158 10.31 17.37 -4.07
C PRO A 158 11.34 16.27 -4.32
N LEU A 159 11.20 15.07 -3.73
CA LEU A 159 12.12 13.96 -3.99
C LEU A 159 11.83 13.22 -5.29
N THR A 160 10.61 13.36 -5.83
CA THR A 160 10.24 12.82 -7.14
C THR A 160 10.15 13.94 -8.18
N ARG A 161 11.17 14.80 -8.32
CA ARG A 161 11.19 15.86 -9.34
C ARG A 161 11.49 15.27 -10.75
N PRO A 162 10.61 15.40 -11.75
CA PRO A 162 10.76 14.81 -13.07
C PRO A 162 12.04 15.22 -13.77
N GLU A 163 12.48 16.45 -13.56
CA GLU A 163 13.67 17.01 -14.18
C GLU A 163 14.94 16.29 -13.69
N ALA A 164 14.94 15.85 -12.42
CA ALA A 164 16.05 15.09 -11.85
C ALA A 164 16.14 13.65 -12.40
N PHE A 165 15.05 13.12 -12.95
CA PHE A 165 14.98 11.75 -13.48
C PHE A 165 14.76 11.68 -14.99
N GLY A 166 14.53 12.81 -15.66
CA GLY A 166 14.18 12.86 -17.09
C GLY A 166 12.87 12.13 -17.42
N SER A 167 11.85 12.21 -16.55
CA SER A 167 10.61 11.45 -16.74
C SER A 167 9.85 11.93 -17.99
N PRO A 168 9.47 11.03 -18.92
CA PRO A 168 8.68 11.40 -20.09
C PRO A 168 7.17 11.51 -19.80
N TYR A 169 6.72 11.07 -18.62
CA TYR A 169 5.30 10.92 -18.29
C TYR A 169 4.73 12.12 -17.52
N TRP A 170 5.59 13.07 -17.14
CA TRP A 170 5.20 14.24 -16.37
C TRP A 170 5.59 15.52 -17.12
N PRO A 171 4.62 16.32 -17.56
CA PRO A 171 4.86 17.56 -18.29
C PRO A 171 5.41 18.68 -17.40
#